data_AF-A0A258GZG5-F1
#
_entry.id   AF-A0A258GZG5-F1
#
_cell.length_a   1.000
_cell.length_b   1.000
_cell.length_c   1.000
_cell.angle_alpha   90.00
_cell.angle_beta   90.00
_cell.angle_gamma   90.00
#
_symmetry.space_group_name_H-M   'P 1'
#
loop_
_entity.id
_entity.type
_entity.pdbx_description
1 polymer ?
#
loop_
_entity_poly.entity_id
_entity_poly.type
_entity_poly.pdbx_seq_one_letter_code
_entity_poly.pdbx_strand_id
1 'polypeptide(L)' 'PGDLVAVPATGAYCFSLSSNYNYLARPAVVAVRDGAARVIVRGETEADLLRRDVLANPQGETP' A
#
# COMPACT_ATOMS: atom_id res chain seq x y z
N PRO A 1 -21.60 -10.32 -8.05
CA PRO A 1 -20.63 -9.38 -7.40
C PRO A 1 -20.51 -9.72 -5.92
N GLY A 2 -19.29 -9.79 -5.39
CA GLY A 2 -19.05 -10.19 -3.99
C GLY A 2 -18.25 -11.49 -3.84
N ASP A 3 -17.98 -12.20 -4.93
CA ASP A 3 -17.10 -13.37 -4.92
C ASP A 3 -15.67 -12.95 -4.55
N LEU A 4 -15.00 -13.79 -3.75
CA LEU A 4 -13.59 -13.63 -3.44
C LEU A 4 -12.75 -14.48 -4.40
N VAL A 5 -11.76 -13.85 -5.03
CA VAL A 5 -10.83 -14.52 -5.95
C VAL A 5 -9.41 -14.44 -5.40
N ALA A 6 -8.60 -15.47 -5.68
CA ALA A 6 -7.20 -15.52 -5.28
C ALA A 6 -6.31 -15.76 -6.50
N VAL A 7 -5.17 -15.05 -6.54
CA VAL A 7 -4.12 -15.26 -7.55
C VAL A 7 -2.96 -15.98 -6.87
N PRO A 8 -2.65 -17.24 -7.23
CA PRO A 8 -1.56 -17.99 -6.62
C PRO A 8 -0.18 -17.45 -7.05
N ALA A 9 0.87 -17.86 -6.34
CA ALA A 9 2.27 -17.55 -6.64
C ALA A 9 2.65 -16.04 -6.62
N THR A 10 1.93 -15.22 -5.86
CA THR A 10 2.19 -13.78 -5.71
C THR A 10 3.21 -13.42 -4.60
N GLY A 11 3.84 -14.43 -3.99
CA GLY A 11 4.78 -14.23 -2.87
C GLY A 11 6.13 -13.63 -3.27
N ALA A 12 6.52 -13.75 -4.54
CA ALA A 12 7.76 -13.19 -5.07
C ALA A 12 7.43 -12.09 -6.09
N TYR A 13 8.18 -10.98 -6.03
CA TYR A 13 8.14 -9.86 -6.98
C TYR A 13 6.84 -9.07 -7.12
N CYS A 14 5.70 -9.52 -6.58
CA CYS A 14 4.46 -8.73 -6.64
C CYS A 14 4.46 -7.56 -5.68
N PHE A 15 4.54 -7.82 -4.36
CA PHE A 15 4.55 -6.74 -3.37
C PHE A 15 5.78 -5.84 -3.52
N SER A 16 6.95 -6.41 -3.84
CA SER A 16 8.19 -5.64 -3.99
C SER A 16 8.19 -4.68 -5.20
N LEU A 17 7.40 -4.97 -6.25
CA LEU A 17 7.27 -4.11 -7.44
C LEU A 17 5.96 -3.31 -7.46
N SER A 18 5.16 -3.36 -6.39
CA SER A 18 3.92 -2.58 -6.31
C SER A 18 4.20 -1.08 -6.23
N SER A 19 3.28 -0.29 -6.77
CA SER A 19 3.35 1.16 -6.83
C SER A 19 2.02 1.80 -6.40
N ASN A 20 2.05 3.10 -6.11
CA ASN A 20 0.85 3.91 -5.85
C ASN A 20 0.26 4.50 -7.14
N TYR A 21 0.38 3.79 -8.27
CA TYR A 21 -0.21 4.22 -9.52
C TYR A 21 -1.72 4.43 -9.35
N ASN A 22 -2.25 5.56 -9.87
CA ASN A 22 -3.61 6.04 -9.63
C ASN A 22 -3.95 6.38 -8.15
N TYR A 23 -2.95 6.76 -7.34
CA TYR A 23 -3.14 7.06 -5.91
C TYR A 23 -3.78 5.91 -5.12
N LEU A 24 -3.55 4.67 -5.55
CA LEU A 24 -4.01 3.51 -4.78
C LEU A 24 -3.00 3.19 -3.68
N ALA A 25 -3.48 3.12 -2.45
CA ALA A 25 -2.70 2.67 -1.31
C ALA A 25 -2.26 1.21 -1.49
N ARG A 26 -1.01 0.89 -1.18
CA ARG A 26 -0.54 -0.50 -1.22
C ARG A 26 -1.27 -1.30 -0.13
N PRO A 27 -1.72 -2.53 -0.45
CA PRO A 27 -2.50 -3.34 0.48
C PRO A 27 -1.64 -3.87 1.63
N ALA A 28 -2.29 -4.26 2.73
CA ALA A 28 -1.65 -4.97 3.82
C ALA A 28 -1.16 -6.35 3.38
N VAL A 29 -0.09 -6.84 4.00
CA VAL A 29 0.39 -8.23 3.86
C VAL A 29 0.18 -8.95 5.18
N VAL A 30 -0.39 -10.15 5.11
CA VAL A 30 -0.65 -11.00 6.28
C VAL A 30 0.20 -12.26 6.24
N ALA A 31 0.62 -12.72 7.41
CA ALA A 31 1.15 -14.06 7.61
C ALA A 31 0.08 -14.91 8.30
N VAL A 32 -0.08 -16.15 7.84
CA VAL A 32 -0.98 -17.14 8.44
C VAL A 32 -0.14 -18.33 8.87
N ARG A 33 -0.33 -18.77 10.11
CA ARG A 33 0.33 -19.96 10.66
C ARG A 33 -0.57 -20.56 11.75
N ASP A 34 -0.71 -21.88 11.73
CA ASP A 34 -1.45 -22.63 12.75
C ASP A 34 -2.88 -22.10 12.97
N GLY A 35 -3.57 -21.75 11.88
CA GLY A 35 -4.95 -21.20 11.92
C GLY A 35 -5.05 -19.73 12.38
N ALA A 36 -3.95 -19.09 12.76
CA ALA A 36 -3.91 -17.69 13.18
C ALA A 36 -3.34 -16.79 12.08
N ALA A 37 -3.98 -15.63 11.86
CA ALA A 37 -3.52 -14.61 10.93
C ALA A 37 -3.04 -13.36 11.67
N ARG A 38 -1.97 -12.73 11.16
CA ARG A 38 -1.51 -11.42 11.65
C ARG A 38 -0.98 -10.57 10.50
N VAL A 39 -1.15 -9.26 10.61
CA VAL A 39 -0.54 -8.30 9.68
C VAL A 39 0.97 -8.30 9.89
N ILE A 40 1.73 -8.41 8.79
CA ILE A 40 3.20 -8.28 8.77
C ILE A 40 3.67 -7.01 8.08
N VAL A 41 2.84 -6.45 7.19
CA VAL A 41 3.02 -5.11 6.62
C VAL A 41 1.66 -4.43 6.64
N ARG A 42 1.55 -3.27 7.30
CA ARG A 42 0.28 -2.51 7.31
C ARG A 42 -0.04 -2.01 5.89
N GLY A 43 -1.33 -1.92 5.57
CA GLY A 43 -1.76 -1.19 4.38
C GLY A 43 -1.42 0.29 4.51
N GLU A 44 -1.20 0.94 3.37
CA GLU A 44 -1.00 2.38 3.31
C GLU A 44 -2.34 3.12 3.50
N THR A 45 -2.22 4.34 3.98
CA THR A 45 -3.31 5.30 4.16
C THR A 45 -3.14 6.46 3.18
N GLU A 46 -4.17 7.28 3.01
CA GLU A 46 -4.05 8.53 2.23
C GLU A 46 -2.92 9.44 2.74
N ALA A 47 -2.71 9.48 4.06
CA ALA A 47 -1.60 10.23 4.65
C ALA A 47 -0.22 9.66 4.26
N ASP A 48 -0.10 8.36 4.01
CA ASP A 48 1.16 7.78 3.50
C ASP A 48 1.40 8.19 2.03
N LEU A 49 0.34 8.24 1.22
CA LEU A 49 0.41 8.67 -0.18
C LEU A 49 0.94 10.10 -0.30
N LEU A 50 0.43 11.00 0.55
CA LEU A 50 0.76 12.43 0.51
C LEU A 50 2.01 12.79 1.32
N ARG A 51 2.63 11.82 2.02
CA ARG A 51 3.71 12.09 2.98
C ARG A 51 4.95 12.73 2.35
N ARG A 52 5.13 12.57 1.04
CA ARG A 52 6.27 13.07 0.28
C ARG A 52 5.99 14.38 -0.43
N ASP A 53 4.74 14.84 -0.44
CA ASP A 53 4.35 16.04 -1.14
C ASP A 53 4.85 17.26 -0.38
N VAL A 54 5.41 18.22 -1.11
CA VAL A 54 5.79 19.51 -0.55
C VAL A 54 4.53 20.34 -0.44
N LEU A 55 4.14 20.69 0.79
CA LEU A 55 3.10 21.69 1.00
C LEU A 55 3.55 22.99 0.35
N ALA A 56 2.68 23.61 -0.45
CA ALA A 56 2.98 24.90 -1.06
C ALA A 56 3.43 25.87 0.04
N ASN A 57 4.63 26.43 -0.11
CA ASN A 57 5.16 27.44 0.80
C ASN A 57 4.12 28.58 0.88
N PRO A 58 3.62 28.97 2.07
CA PRO A 58 2.62 30.03 2.19
C PRO A 58 3.10 31.39 1.64
N GLN A 59 4.38 31.52 1.31
CA GLN A 59 5.01 32.74 0.78
C GLN A 59 5.17 32.75 -0.75
N GLY A 60 4.76 31.71 -1.49
CA GLY A 60 4.71 31.75 -2.96
C GLY A 60 6.05 31.71 -3.70
N GLU A 61 7.16 31.46 -3.01
CA GLU A 61 8.44 31.18 -3.65
C GLU A 61 8.56 29.68 -3.92
N THR A 62 8.64 29.33 -5.21
CA THR A 62 9.04 28.00 -5.69
C THR A 62 10.44 27.69 -5.14
N PRO A 63 10.73 26.44 -4.70
CA PRO A 63 12.08 26.07 -4.27
C PRO A 63 13.15 26.34 -5.33
#